data_AF-A0A9X0CJQ9-F1
#
_entry.id   AF-A0A9X0CJQ9-F1
#
_cell.length_a   1.000
_cell.length_b   1.000
_cell.length_c   1.000
_cell.angle_alpha   90.00
_cell.angle_beta   90.00
_cell.angle_gamma   90.00
#
_symmetry.space_group_name_H-M   'P 1'
#
loop_
_entity.id
_entity.type
_entity.pdbx_description
1 polymer ?
#
loop_
_entity_poly.entity_id
_entity_poly.type
_entity_poly.pdbx_seq_one_letter_code
_entity_poly.pdbx_strand_id
1 'polypeptide(L)'
;MNCKATSIPPAKVSWLKDGNPVEEDNDHVIASNGSLVITNLVTKDSGVYQCNRDHDGGWSDFAEATLTVMGKVKLRGIHNNQVNANLHKPQKIRCDFEGHKPITVTWKKEVGCLLIKIE
;
A
#
# COMPACT_ATOMS: atom_id res chain seq x y z
N MET A 1 9.79 6.85 7.91
CA MET A 1 10.33 5.62 8.53
C MET A 1 11.53 5.99 9.38
N ASN A 2 11.57 5.53 10.64
CA ASN A 2 12.65 5.89 11.55
C ASN A 2 13.70 4.78 11.58
N CYS A 3 14.96 5.12 11.32
CA CYS A 3 16.09 4.21 11.51
C CYS A 3 17.05 4.85 12.51
N LYS A 4 17.12 4.29 13.73
CA LYS A 4 17.98 4.80 14.79
C LYS A 4 19.26 3.98 14.83
N ALA A 5 20.37 4.57 14.43
CA ALA A 5 21.70 3.98 14.54
C ALA A 5 22.50 4.70 15.63
N THR A 6 22.89 3.99 16.69
CA THR A 6 23.75 4.55 17.76
C THR A 6 25.21 4.25 17.42
N SER A 7 26.03 5.30 17.29
CA SER A 7 27.42 5.14 16.85
C SER A 7 28.28 6.34 17.22
N ILE A 8 29.55 6.09 17.54
CA ILE A 8 30.56 7.11 17.81
C ILE A 8 31.83 6.70 17.03
N PRO A 9 32.26 7.46 16.00
CA PRO A 9 31.62 8.66 15.45
C PRO A 9 30.25 8.36 14.81
N PRO A 10 29.40 9.38 14.58
CA PRO A 10 28.10 9.21 13.91
C PRO A 10 28.26 8.51 12.57
N ALA A 11 27.61 7.36 12.42
CA ALA A 11 27.58 6.57 11.20
C ALA A 11 26.66 7.19 10.15
N LYS A 12 27.01 7.00 8.89
CA LYS A 12 26.15 7.42 7.77
C LYS A 12 25.02 6.41 7.62
N VAL A 13 23.79 6.91 7.52
CA VAL A 13 22.60 6.10 7.22
C VAL A 13 22.24 6.30 5.75
N SER A 14 22.00 5.22 5.03
CA SER A 14 21.44 5.21 3.67
C SER A 14 20.20 4.32 3.61
N TRP A 15 19.36 4.50 2.60
CA TRP A 15 18.14 3.75 2.42
C TRP A 15 18.10 3.06 1.06
N LEU A 16 17.58 1.83 1.04
CA LEU A 16 17.20 1.12 -0.17
C LEU A 16 15.69 0.87 -0.15
N LYS A 17 15.09 0.87 -1.33
CA LYS A 17 13.74 0.40 -1.61
C LYS A 17 13.81 -0.73 -2.62
N ASP A 18 13.34 -1.92 -2.23
CA ASP A 18 13.35 -3.13 -3.05
C ASP A 18 14.74 -3.40 -3.66
N GLY A 19 15.79 -3.17 -2.86
CA GLY A 19 17.20 -3.32 -3.24
C GLY A 19 17.82 -2.15 -4.02
N ASN A 20 17.06 -1.12 -4.38
CA ASN A 20 17.55 0.05 -5.12
C ASN A 20 17.76 1.25 -4.18
N PRO A 21 18.81 2.06 -4.35
CA PRO A 21 19.01 3.29 -3.56
C PRO A 21 17.80 4.21 -3.61
N VAL A 22 17.41 4.74 -2.44
CA VAL A 22 16.45 5.84 -2.36
C VAL A 22 17.24 7.13 -2.52
N GLU A 23 17.04 7.80 -3.65
CA GLU A 23 17.60 9.13 -3.91
C GLU A 23 16.74 10.20 -3.22
N GLU A 24 17.39 11.23 -2.69
CA GLU A 24 16.66 12.38 -2.15
C GLU A 24 16.08 13.23 -3.29
N ASP A 25 14.79 13.54 -3.20
CA ASP A 25 14.06 14.35 -4.16
C ASP A 25 13.01 15.22 -3.43
N ASN A 26 12.04 15.77 -4.18
CA ASN A 26 10.99 16.59 -3.58
C ASN A 26 10.07 15.81 -2.63
N ASP A 27 9.94 14.51 -2.84
CA ASP A 27 9.03 13.63 -2.12
C ASP A 27 9.75 12.76 -1.08
N HIS A 28 11.06 12.52 -1.24
CA HIS A 28 11.90 11.67 -0.39
C HIS A 28 13.01 12.51 0.26
N VAL A 29 13.00 12.59 1.59
CA VAL A 29 14.01 13.33 2.37
C VAL A 29 14.60 12.44 3.44
N ILE A 30 15.93 12.41 3.56
CA ILE A 30 16.62 11.71 4.65
C ILE A 30 16.94 12.75 5.73
N ALA A 31 16.18 12.71 6.82
CA ALA A 31 16.37 13.63 7.93
C ALA A 31 17.71 13.40 8.63
N SER A 32 18.20 14.41 9.35
CA SER A 32 19.49 14.38 10.07
C SER A 32 19.61 13.26 11.12
N ASN A 33 18.48 12.72 11.58
CA ASN A 33 18.43 11.58 12.50
C ASN A 33 18.43 10.21 11.79
N GLY A 34 18.60 10.18 10.46
CA GLY A 34 18.59 8.97 9.63
C GLY A 34 17.20 8.51 9.19
N SER A 35 16.12 9.21 9.57
CA SER A 35 14.76 8.86 9.17
C SER A 35 14.48 9.22 7.71
N LEU A 36 13.94 8.28 6.94
CA LEU A 36 13.37 8.56 5.61
C LEU A 36 11.97 9.16 5.75
N VAL A 37 11.74 10.34 5.20
CA VAL A 37 10.45 11.01 5.14
C VAL A 37 9.95 10.97 3.71
N ILE A 38 8.74 10.45 3.52
CA ILE A 38 8.05 10.42 2.22
C ILE A 38 6.80 11.31 2.34
N THR A 39 6.73 12.41 1.61
CA THR A 39 5.68 13.44 1.79
C THR A 39 4.42 13.15 0.96
N ASN A 40 4.58 12.70 -0.30
CA ASN A 40 3.48 12.42 -1.22
C ASN A 40 3.30 10.92 -1.47
N LEU A 41 2.85 10.20 -0.43
CA LEU A 41 2.69 8.74 -0.45
C LEU A 41 1.74 8.26 -1.56
N VAL A 42 2.24 7.46 -2.50
CA VAL A 42 1.47 6.79 -3.56
C VAL A 42 1.57 5.27 -3.46
N THR A 43 0.66 4.55 -4.12
CA THR A 43 0.63 3.07 -4.06
C THR A 43 1.94 2.42 -4.52
N LYS A 44 2.66 3.07 -5.45
CA LYS A 44 3.96 2.64 -5.95
C LYS A 44 5.07 2.71 -4.90
N ASP A 45 4.89 3.46 -3.81
CA ASP A 45 5.88 3.55 -2.74
C ASP A 45 5.84 2.35 -1.81
N SER A 46 4.82 1.48 -1.93
CA SER A 46 4.81 0.20 -1.23
C SER A 46 6.01 -0.65 -1.66
N GLY A 47 6.66 -1.27 -0.70
CA GLY A 47 7.88 -2.05 -0.94
C GLY A 47 8.60 -2.39 0.36
N VAL A 48 9.71 -3.10 0.23
CA VAL A 48 10.63 -3.39 1.33
C VAL A 48 11.67 -2.29 1.39
N TYR A 49 11.71 -1.58 2.52
CA TYR A 49 12.71 -0.54 2.77
C TYR A 49 13.77 -1.07 3.72
N GLN A 50 15.03 -0.92 3.34
CA GLN A 50 16.19 -1.29 4.14
C GLN A 50 16.94 -0.02 4.52
N CYS A 51 17.17 0.21 5.80
CA CYS A 51 18.16 1.19 6.23
C CYS A 51 19.50 0.50 6.43
N ASN A 52 20.53 1.05 5.79
CA ASN A 52 21.91 0.62 5.93
C ASN A 52 22.67 1.63 6.76
N ARG A 53 23.48 1.12 7.68
CA ARG A 53 24.39 1.90 8.49
C ARG A 53 25.82 1.53 8.12
N ASP A 54 26.56 2.50 7.58
CA ASP A 54 27.99 2.38 7.32
C ASP A 54 28.80 2.99 8.47
N HIS A 55 29.67 2.19 9.07
CA HIS A 55 30.62 2.65 10.07
C HIS A 55 32.04 2.64 9.49
N ASP A 56 32.81 3.71 9.71
CA ASP A 56 34.16 3.94 9.17
C ASP A 56 35.20 2.83 9.49
N GLY A 57 34.86 1.86 10.35
CA GLY A 57 35.70 0.72 10.71
C GLY A 57 35.46 -0.57 9.92
N GLY A 58 34.68 -0.56 8.84
CA GLY A 58 34.47 -1.71 7.95
C GLY A 58 33.37 -2.70 8.37
N TRP A 59 32.54 -2.34 9.35
CA TRP A 59 31.35 -3.12 9.76
C TRP A 59 30.08 -2.38 9.33
N SER A 60 29.22 -3.05 8.58
CA SER A 60 27.90 -2.56 8.20
C SER A 60 26.79 -3.35 8.90
N ASP A 61 25.71 -2.65 9.23
CA ASP A 61 24.51 -3.25 9.81
C ASP A 61 23.28 -2.72 9.06
N PHE A 62 22.19 -3.48 9.06
CA PHE A 62 20.98 -3.10 8.35
C PHE A 62 19.72 -3.58 9.05
N ALA A 63 18.63 -2.85 8.82
CA ALA A 63 17.30 -3.25 9.25
C ALA A 63 16.30 -3.05 8.11
N GLU A 64 15.40 -4.01 7.95
CA GLU A 64 14.35 -3.99 6.94
C GLU A 64 12.97 -3.76 7.55
N ALA A 65 12.12 -3.04 6.83
CA ALA A 65 10.72 -2.88 7.15
C ALA A 65 9.89 -2.75 5.86
N THR A 66 8.71 -3.37 5.85
CA THR A 66 7.79 -3.30 4.73
C THR A 66 6.86 -2.10 4.89
N LEU A 67 6.81 -1.23 3.88
CA LEU A 67 5.82 -0.18 3.77
C LEU A 67 4.67 -0.66 2.87
N THR A 68 3.44 -0.58 3.39
CA THR A 68 2.23 -0.84 2.61
C THR A 68 1.38 0.42 2.55
N VAL A 69 1.24 0.99 1.35
CA VAL A 69 0.43 2.19 1.13
C VAL A 69 -1.03 1.79 0.89
N MET A 70 -1.87 2.03 1.90
CA MET A 70 -3.30 1.74 1.86
C MET A 70 -4.04 2.85 1.08
N GLY A 71 -4.58 2.50 -0.08
CA GLY A 71 -5.45 3.40 -0.85
C GLY A 71 -6.92 3.29 -0.44
N LYS A 72 -7.67 4.39 -0.57
CA LYS A 72 -9.14 4.36 -0.48
C LYS A 72 -9.70 3.46 -1.58
N VAL A 73 -10.75 2.69 -1.25
CA VAL A 73 -11.51 1.97 -2.27
C VAL A 73 -12.24 2.97 -3.15
N LYS A 74 -11.99 2.94 -4.45
CA LYS A 74 -12.70 3.71 -5.47
C LYS A 74 -13.64 2.79 -6.22
N LEU A 75 -14.93 3.11 -6.20
CA LEU A 75 -15.90 2.46 -7.08
C LEU A 75 -15.63 2.94 -8.52
N ARG A 76 -15.33 2.00 -9.42
CA ARG A 76 -15.17 2.30 -10.86
C ARG A 76 -16.53 2.36 -11.55
N GLY A 77 -17.50 1.58 -11.09
CA GLY A 77 -18.87 1.65 -11.55
C GLY A 77 -19.65 0.37 -11.34
N ILE A 78 -20.97 0.47 -11.46
CA ILE A 78 -21.88 -0.66 -11.54
C ILE A 78 -22.26 -0.83 -13.01
N HIS A 79 -22.00 -2.01 -13.56
CA HIS A 79 -22.46 -2.35 -14.91
C HIS A 79 -23.91 -2.80 -14.83
N ASN A 80 -24.76 -2.23 -15.69
CA ASN A 80 -26.20 -2.43 -15.73
C ASN A 80 -26.87 -2.06 -14.39
N ASN A 81 -27.03 -0.75 -14.16
CA ASN A 81 -27.76 -0.21 -13.01
C ASN A 81 -29.24 -0.62 -12.95
N GLN A 82 -29.78 -1.17 -14.04
CA GLN A 82 -31.11 -1.76 -14.12
C GLN A 82 -31.04 -3.03 -14.96
N VAL A 83 -31.48 -4.16 -14.39
CA VAL A 83 -31.49 -5.46 -15.07
C VAL A 83 -32.90 -6.01 -15.10
N ASN A 84 -33.46 -6.17 -16.30
CA ASN A 84 -34.71 -6.91 -16.48
C ASN A 84 -34.40 -8.41 -16.40
N ALA A 85 -35.07 -9.10 -15.47
CA ALA A 85 -34.87 -10.52 -15.23
C ALA A 85 -36.12 -11.31 -15.61
N ASN A 86 -35.95 -12.37 -16.39
CA ASN A 86 -37.00 -13.34 -16.65
C ASN A 86 -37.06 -14.35 -15.51
N LEU A 87 -38.26 -14.85 -15.20
CA LEU A 87 -38.44 -15.86 -14.17
C LEU A 87 -37.55 -17.08 -14.44
N HIS A 88 -36.91 -17.59 -13.38
CA HIS A 88 -35.98 -18.73 -13.41
C HIS A 88 -34.68 -18.52 -14.20
N LYS A 89 -34.41 -17.32 -14.74
CA LYS A 89 -33.13 -17.02 -15.39
C LYS A 89 -32.22 -16.26 -14.42
N PRO A 90 -31.03 -16.79 -14.09
CA PRO A 90 -30.10 -16.09 -13.20
C PRO A 90 -29.58 -14.82 -13.88
N GLN A 91 -29.44 -13.74 -13.12
CA GLN A 91 -28.85 -12.50 -13.59
C GLN A 91 -27.61 -12.11 -12.79
N LYS A 92 -26.60 -11.61 -13.50
CA LYS A 92 -25.33 -11.15 -12.92
C LYS A 92 -25.28 -9.63 -12.96
N ILE A 93 -25.11 -9.02 -11.78
CA ILE A 93 -24.81 -7.60 -11.64
C ILE A 93 -23.33 -7.48 -11.31
N ARG A 94 -22.59 -6.67 -12.07
CA ARG A 94 -21.15 -6.51 -11.91
C ARG A 94 -20.85 -5.15 -11.28
N CYS A 95 -20.06 -5.14 -10.22
CA CYS A 95 -19.52 -3.94 -9.60
C CYS A 95 -17.99 -3.99 -9.70
N ASP A 96 -17.41 -2.97 -10.33
CA ASP A 96 -15.96 -2.82 -10.44
C ASP A 96 -15.48 -1.78 -9.43
N PHE A 97 -14.37 -2.09 -8.76
CA PHE A 97 -13.74 -1.22 -7.76
C PHE A 97 -12.22 -1.39 -7.79
N GLU A 98 -11.53 -0.41 -7.24
CA GLU A 98 -10.08 -0.35 -7.12
C GLU A 98 -9.71 -0.02 -5.68
N GLY A 99 -8.68 -0.63 -5.13
CA GLY A 99 -8.23 -0.39 -3.76
C GLY A 99 -7.15 -1.36 -3.35
N HIS A 100 -6.62 -1.18 -2.14
CA HIS A 100 -5.66 -2.12 -1.57
C HIS A 100 -6.39 -3.22 -0.79
N LYS A 101 -5.94 -4.47 -0.92
CA LYS A 101 -6.54 -5.63 -0.23
C LYS A 101 -6.26 -5.60 1.28
N PRO A 102 -7.11 -6.20 2.13
CA PRO A 102 -8.37 -6.85 1.79
C PRO A 102 -9.48 -5.82 1.53
N ILE A 103 -10.25 -6.03 0.45
CA ILE A 103 -11.43 -5.21 0.14
C ILE A 103 -12.66 -6.07 0.39
N THR A 104 -13.58 -5.56 1.22
CA THR A 104 -14.89 -6.17 1.45
C THR A 104 -15.93 -5.49 0.57
N VAL A 105 -16.69 -6.28 -0.20
CA VAL A 105 -17.75 -5.79 -1.07
C VAL A 105 -19.06 -6.40 -0.61
N THR A 106 -20.04 -5.54 -0.34
CA THR A 106 -21.38 -5.97 0.10
C THR A 106 -22.44 -5.40 -0.84
N TRP A 107 -23.34 -6.26 -1.29
CA TRP A 107 -24.53 -5.85 -2.02
C TRP A 107 -25.68 -5.62 -1.04
N LYS A 108 -26.35 -4.48 -1.14
CA LYS A 108 -27.57 -4.18 -0.37
C LYS A 108 -28.71 -3.94 -1.34
N LYS A 109 -29.83 -4.62 -1.14
CA LYS A 109 -31.09 -4.33 -1.83
C LYS A 109 -31.90 -3.38 -0.97
N GLU A 110 -32.39 -2.29 -1.55
CA GLU A 110 -33.12 -1.26 -0.80
C GLU A 110 -34.49 -1.74 -0.32
N VAL A 111 -35.16 -2.64 -1.07
CA VAL A 111 -36.51 -3.13 -0.71
C VAL A 111 -36.72 -4.60 -1.16
N GLY A 112 -37.16 -5.47 -0.25
CA GLY A 112 -37.56 -6.87 -0.50
C GLY A 112 -36.51 -7.95 -0.19
N CYS A 113 -36.91 -9.22 -0.13
CA CYS A 113 -36.01 -10.34 0.22
C CYS A 113 -34.87 -10.52 -0.80
N LEU A 114 -33.66 -10.75 -0.28
CA LEU A 114 -32.46 -11.14 -1.02
C LEU A 114 -32.34 -12.68 -0.91
N LEU A 115 -32.74 -13.42 -1.96
CA LEU A 115 -32.45 -14.85 -2.03
C LEU A 115 -31.06 -15.02 -2.63
N ILE A 116 -30.03 -15.06 -1.79
CA ILE A 116 -28.71 -15.52 -2.20
C ILE A 116 -28.78 -17.04 -2.24
N LYS A 117 -28.78 -17.65 -3.43
CA LYS A 117 -28.38 -19.04 -3.59
C LYS A 117 -26.86 -19.07 -3.74
N ILE A 118 -26.19 -19.66 -2.77
CA ILE A 118 -24.79 -20.04 -2.87
C ILE A 118 -24.82 -21.51 -3.33
N GLU A 119 -24.25 -21.80 -4.50
CA GLU A 119 -23.81 -23.15 -4.88
C GLU A 119 -22.31 -23.27 -4.58
#